data_AF-A0A833H4B1-F1
#
_entry.id   AF-A0A833H4B1-F1
#
_cell.length_a   1.000
_cell.length_b   1.000
_cell.length_c   1.000
_cell.angle_alpha   90.00
_cell.angle_beta   90.00
_cell.angle_gamma   90.00
#
_symmetry.space_group_name_H-M   'P 1'
#
loop_
_entity.id
_entity.type
_entity.pdbx_description
1 polymer ?
#
loop_
_entity_poly.entity_id
_entity_poly.type
_entity_poly.pdbx_seq_one_letter_code
_entity_poly.pdbx_strand_id
1 'polypeptide(L)'
;MGYGNYSLDVARQARSTNRDAFTYAGVAHTASGEEIRGVHPLLDIKGQIRECMNRTPIVVALDVTRSRGNDSKIVYQKLPMFIGMIEMKGYVEGAAMSFAGIGDATAGDRAPVQISQFEADNRLDEALSSLWLEEGGGGTGQESYELIAYYYARKTKLECLNEGRKGFLFFVGDEGFYPKVSKHQIAAYIGDDVADDIDSKEIFAELQQKYHVFFIYPQKGFEDRKADIDAEIQQRVEAAGGQYRNVDVRASLIWNNRNDLDLHVIAPSGEEIYYAHKQSACKGWLDVDMNVSGETTKPVENVRWSEGEAPSGKYTVFVQNYRFHESPGPTPYRAEVEVGGVIKRFNGIIGGKGEAGPDSNQLIYEFQFDPSMRNRAPVDETPADQYANYRDDVILAQWASVIPEEHILRIDDPHSILDVMLGALSLVGGANDLESFMGDLQGTEQTAARLAGTRKALAGLSAMPGVRSAARVSSDSIPKSEADKKRGGSSKRL
;
A
#
# COMPACT_ATOMS: atom_id res chain seq x y z
N MET A 1 -13.93 6.69 29.23
CA MET A 1 -13.28 5.39 29.46
C MET A 1 -11.89 5.49 28.88
N GLY A 2 -10.78 5.05 29.46
CA GLY A 2 -10.40 4.56 30.78
C GLY A 2 -8.86 4.51 30.72
N TYR A 3 -8.17 5.03 31.73
CA TYR A 3 -6.70 4.96 31.80
C TYR A 3 -6.27 3.50 31.99
N GLY A 4 -6.05 2.78 30.90
CA GLY A 4 -5.41 1.47 30.87
C GLY A 4 -3.94 1.62 30.49
N ASN A 5 -3.05 0.92 31.21
CA ASN A 5 -1.65 0.77 30.82
C ASN A 5 -1.51 -0.57 30.12
N TYR A 6 -0.78 -0.65 29.01
CA TYR A 6 -0.46 -1.92 28.39
C TYR A 6 0.52 -2.71 29.29
N SER A 7 0.34 -4.03 29.34
CA SER A 7 1.00 -4.85 30.36
C SER A 7 2.51 -4.93 30.10
N LEU A 8 3.30 -4.40 31.04
CA LEU A 8 4.77 -4.51 31.03
C LEU A 8 5.26 -5.96 30.98
N ASP A 9 4.45 -6.92 31.41
CA ASP A 9 4.79 -8.35 31.34
C ASP A 9 4.72 -8.87 29.90
N VAL A 10 3.79 -8.38 29.08
CA VAL A 10 3.72 -8.69 27.64
C VAL A 10 4.96 -8.14 26.93
N ALA A 11 5.36 -6.91 27.25
CA ALA A 11 6.55 -6.25 26.69
C ALA A 11 7.88 -6.89 27.16
N ARG A 12 7.95 -7.38 28.40
CA ARG A 12 9.14 -8.06 28.96
C ARG A 12 9.26 -9.51 28.48
N GLN A 13 8.15 -10.23 28.36
CA GLN A 13 8.14 -11.59 27.85
C GLN A 13 8.58 -11.62 26.38
N ALA A 14 8.19 -10.62 25.58
CA ALA A 14 8.63 -10.40 24.20
C ALA A 14 10.16 -10.19 24.05
N ARG A 15 10.84 -9.61 25.05
CA ARG A 15 12.32 -9.50 25.04
C ARG A 15 13.04 -10.78 25.47
N SER A 16 12.38 -11.64 26.24
CA SER A 16 13.03 -12.79 26.89
C SER A 16 13.15 -14.03 26.00
N THR A 17 12.32 -14.14 24.97
CA THR A 17 12.30 -15.28 24.05
C THR A 17 12.99 -14.90 22.73
N ASN A 18 14.33 -14.87 22.75
CA ASN A 18 15.20 -14.59 21.60
C ASN A 18 15.29 -15.79 20.62
N ARG A 19 14.14 -16.33 20.24
CA ARG A 19 13.95 -17.35 19.19
C ARG A 19 12.65 -17.01 18.49
N ASP A 20 12.56 -17.36 17.21
CA ASP A 20 11.36 -17.28 16.35
C ASP A 20 10.08 -17.79 17.04
N ALA A 21 9.51 -16.99 17.95
CA ALA A 21 8.45 -17.36 18.87
C ALA A 21 7.35 -16.29 18.92
N PHE A 22 7.18 -15.60 17.79
CA PHE A 22 5.87 -15.25 17.28
C PHE A 22 5.76 -15.79 15.85
N THR A 23 5.65 -17.11 15.72
CA THR A 23 4.48 -17.58 14.96
C THR A 23 3.29 -17.03 15.72
N TYR A 24 2.88 -15.80 15.41
CA TYR A 24 1.56 -15.34 15.76
C TYR A 24 0.61 -16.36 15.14
N ALA A 25 0.12 -17.28 15.96
CA ALA A 25 -0.89 -18.26 15.62
C ALA A 25 -2.25 -17.57 15.47
N GLY A 26 -2.28 -16.51 14.67
CA GLY A 26 -3.44 -15.76 14.23
C GLY A 26 -3.24 -15.18 12.82
N VAL A 27 -2.20 -15.61 12.09
CA VAL A 27 -2.16 -15.52 10.61
C VAL A 27 -1.98 -16.93 10.04
N ALA A 28 -2.80 -17.86 10.54
CA ALA A 28 -3.12 -19.10 9.87
C ALA A 28 -4.64 -19.12 9.76
N HIS A 29 -5.13 -18.93 8.54
CA HIS A 29 -6.39 -19.43 8.00
C HIS A 29 -7.59 -19.56 8.95
N THR A 30 -8.69 -18.88 8.59
CA THR A 30 -10.05 -19.44 8.61
C THR A 30 -10.34 -20.36 9.82
N ALA A 31 -10.65 -19.77 10.97
CA ALA A 31 -11.20 -20.53 12.08
C ALA A 31 -12.69 -20.19 12.22
N SER A 32 -13.50 -21.18 11.83
CA SER A 32 -14.97 -21.24 11.77
C SER A 32 -15.59 -20.68 10.48
N GLY A 33 -16.36 -21.55 9.81
CA GLY A 33 -17.00 -21.36 8.51
C GLY A 33 -18.12 -20.33 8.46
N GLU A 34 -17.85 -19.11 8.93
CA GLU A 34 -18.60 -17.93 8.53
C GLU A 34 -17.78 -17.20 7.46
N GLU A 35 -18.31 -17.14 6.24
CA GLU A 35 -17.79 -16.24 5.21
C GLU A 35 -17.74 -14.84 5.81
N ILE A 36 -16.54 -14.27 6.01
CA ILE A 36 -16.41 -12.86 6.35
C ILE A 36 -16.97 -12.08 5.14
N ARG A 37 -18.17 -11.50 5.31
CA ARG A 37 -18.93 -10.84 4.23
C ARG A 37 -18.67 -9.34 4.12
N GLY A 38 -17.78 -8.77 4.94
CA GLY A 38 -17.50 -7.33 4.96
C GLY A 38 -16.52 -6.92 6.08
N VAL A 39 -16.38 -5.60 6.28
CA VAL A 39 -15.55 -4.98 7.33
C VAL A 39 -15.95 -5.50 8.72
N HIS A 40 -14.96 -5.82 9.56
CA HIS A 40 -15.22 -6.23 10.95
C HIS A 40 -15.91 -5.11 11.74
N PRO A 41 -16.92 -5.38 12.59
CA PRO A 41 -17.68 -4.33 13.30
C PRO A 41 -16.82 -3.37 14.14
N LEU A 42 -15.69 -3.82 14.69
CA LEU A 42 -14.75 -2.95 15.42
C LEU A 42 -14.04 -1.92 14.53
N LEU A 43 -13.98 -2.19 13.24
CA LEU A 43 -13.30 -1.39 12.23
C LEU A 43 -14.27 -0.63 11.31
N ASP A 44 -15.57 -0.93 11.40
CA ASP A 44 -16.60 -0.23 10.65
C ASP A 44 -16.73 1.22 11.14
N ILE A 45 -16.62 2.14 10.18
CA ILE A 45 -16.59 3.58 10.40
C ILE A 45 -17.89 4.27 10.06
N LYS A 46 -18.86 3.56 9.47
CA LYS A 46 -20.06 4.18 8.93
C LYS A 46 -20.90 4.82 10.04
N GLY A 47 -21.07 6.14 9.98
CA GLY A 47 -21.77 6.93 10.99
C GLY A 47 -21.03 7.04 12.33
N GLN A 48 -19.81 6.53 12.43
CA GLN A 48 -19.03 6.50 13.67
C GLN A 48 -18.03 7.66 13.74
N ILE A 49 -17.73 8.08 14.97
CA ILE A 49 -16.66 9.05 15.28
C ILE A 49 -15.64 8.33 16.17
N ARG A 50 -14.34 8.53 15.92
CA ARG A 50 -13.28 8.08 16.81
C ARG A 50 -12.84 9.21 17.74
N GLU A 51 -12.60 8.88 19.00
CA GLU A 51 -12.31 9.88 20.04
C GLU A 51 -11.05 9.44 20.79
N CYS A 52 -10.14 10.38 21.03
CA CYS A 52 -8.91 10.12 21.76
C CYS A 52 -8.71 11.17 22.85
N MET A 53 -8.78 10.73 24.10
CA MET A 53 -8.52 11.57 25.28
C MET A 53 -7.05 11.53 25.73
N ASN A 54 -6.27 10.63 25.12
CA ASN A 54 -4.87 10.44 25.46
C ASN A 54 -4.01 11.60 24.95
N ARG A 55 -2.89 11.82 25.66
CA ARG A 55 -1.96 12.92 25.42
C ARG A 55 -1.39 12.88 24.01
N THR A 56 -1.10 11.69 23.48
CA THR A 56 -0.45 11.49 22.18
C THR A 56 -1.24 10.50 21.32
N PRO A 57 -2.20 10.96 20.52
CA PRO A 57 -2.87 10.12 19.53
C PRO A 57 -1.90 9.78 18.39
N ILE A 58 -1.81 8.50 18.05
CA ILE A 58 -0.98 7.98 16.97
C ILE A 58 -1.86 7.15 16.03
N VAL A 59 -1.75 7.38 14.74
CA VAL A 59 -2.45 6.63 13.71
C VAL A 59 -1.43 5.91 12.85
N VAL A 60 -1.67 4.63 12.58
CA VAL A 60 -0.89 3.83 11.63
C VAL A 60 -1.84 3.33 10.55
N ALA A 61 -1.79 3.96 9.38
CA ALA A 61 -2.60 3.63 8.22
C ALA A 61 -1.75 2.81 7.24
N LEU A 62 -2.08 1.53 7.12
CA LEU A 62 -1.33 0.55 6.36
C LEU A 62 -2.04 0.27 5.05
N ASP A 63 -1.30 0.38 3.97
CA ASP A 63 -1.73 -0.15 2.68
C ASP A 63 -1.74 -1.69 2.72
N VAL A 64 -2.95 -2.25 2.58
CA VAL A 64 -3.26 -3.69 2.67
C VAL A 64 -3.49 -4.31 1.29
N THR A 65 -3.09 -3.61 0.23
CA THR A 65 -3.26 -4.04 -1.15
C THR A 65 -2.18 -5.03 -1.56
N ARG A 66 -2.42 -5.66 -2.71
CA ARG A 66 -1.60 -6.76 -3.20
C ARG A 66 -0.17 -6.36 -3.57
N SER A 67 0.04 -5.14 -4.07
CA SER A 67 1.37 -4.63 -4.45
C SER A 67 2.34 -4.62 -3.26
N ARG A 68 1.83 -4.68 -2.02
CA ARG A 68 2.63 -4.77 -0.79
C ARG A 68 2.79 -6.17 -0.22
N GLY A 69 1.82 -7.06 -0.42
CA GLY A 69 1.87 -8.49 -0.06
C GLY A 69 2.65 -8.81 1.24
N ASN A 70 3.77 -9.54 1.11
CA ASN A 70 4.59 -10.02 2.24
C ASN A 70 5.10 -8.91 3.16
N ASP A 71 5.30 -7.69 2.67
CA ASP A 71 5.83 -6.57 3.47
C ASP A 71 4.79 -6.07 4.47
N SER A 72 3.52 -5.98 4.05
CA SER A 72 2.44 -5.60 4.96
C SER A 72 2.33 -6.62 6.10
N LYS A 73 2.36 -7.93 5.80
CA LYS A 73 2.35 -9.01 6.81
C LYS A 73 3.49 -8.86 7.83
N ILE A 74 4.69 -8.51 7.38
CA ILE A 74 5.85 -8.25 8.25
C ILE A 74 5.58 -7.06 9.18
N VAL A 75 5.04 -5.96 8.66
CA VAL A 75 4.71 -4.78 9.48
C VAL A 75 3.66 -5.14 10.52
N TYR A 76 2.57 -5.79 10.10
CA TYR A 76 1.51 -6.28 10.98
C TYR A 76 2.04 -7.13 12.12
N GLN A 77 2.91 -8.11 11.82
CA GLN A 77 3.51 -8.98 12.84
C GLN A 77 4.40 -8.23 13.83
N LYS A 78 4.99 -7.11 13.43
CA LYS A 78 5.93 -6.35 14.27
C LYS A 78 5.28 -5.18 15.03
N LEU A 79 4.07 -4.77 14.68
CA LEU A 79 3.36 -3.67 15.35
C LEU A 79 3.16 -3.84 16.87
N PRO A 80 2.89 -5.05 17.41
CA PRO A 80 2.86 -5.24 18.86
C PRO A 80 4.18 -4.88 19.56
N MET A 81 5.33 -5.12 18.91
CA MET A 81 6.63 -4.71 19.44
C MET A 81 6.78 -3.19 19.49
N PHE A 82 6.24 -2.48 18.50
CA PHE A 82 6.25 -1.02 18.46
C PHE A 82 5.50 -0.40 19.63
N ILE A 83 4.31 -0.91 19.94
CA ILE A 83 3.52 -0.49 21.12
C ILE A 83 4.33 -0.65 22.39
N GLY A 84 4.90 -1.84 22.61
CA GLY A 84 5.74 -2.11 23.78
C GLY A 84 6.97 -1.20 23.85
N MET A 85 7.58 -0.85 22.71
CA MET A 85 8.73 0.06 22.68
C MET A 85 8.37 1.50 23.05
N ILE A 86 7.23 2.02 22.57
CA ILE A 86 6.76 3.37 22.94
C ILE A 86 6.63 3.49 24.46
N GLU A 87 5.96 2.53 25.09
CA GLU A 87 5.75 2.55 26.54
C GLU A 87 7.04 2.34 27.32
N MET A 88 7.87 1.37 26.92
CA MET A 88 9.07 1.02 27.67
C MET A 88 10.19 2.06 27.59
N LYS A 89 10.31 2.75 26.45
CA LYS A 89 11.35 3.76 26.23
C LYS A 89 10.88 5.17 26.57
N GLY A 90 9.56 5.37 26.71
CA GLY A 90 8.99 6.67 27.05
C GLY A 90 9.23 7.72 25.98
N TYR A 91 9.32 7.32 24.70
CA TYR A 91 9.56 8.26 23.59
C TYR A 91 8.44 9.32 23.49
N VAL A 92 7.21 8.93 23.84
CA VAL A 92 6.05 9.82 23.94
C VAL A 92 5.22 9.43 25.15
N GLU A 93 4.67 10.42 25.85
CA GLU A 93 3.83 10.21 27.03
C GLU A 93 2.36 10.05 26.64
N GLY A 94 1.66 9.12 27.31
CA GLY A 94 0.22 8.92 27.15
C GLY A 94 -0.17 8.63 25.70
N ALA A 95 0.48 7.67 25.06
CA ALA A 95 0.15 7.25 23.71
C ALA A 95 -1.20 6.53 23.66
N ALA A 96 -1.96 6.73 22.58
CA ALA A 96 -3.03 5.84 22.16
C ALA A 96 -2.97 5.68 20.66
N MET A 97 -3.20 4.46 20.18
CA MET A 97 -3.02 4.08 18.79
C MET A 97 -4.33 3.71 18.12
N SER A 98 -4.51 4.16 16.88
CA SER A 98 -5.57 3.72 15.98
C SER A 98 -4.92 3.12 14.73
N PHE A 99 -5.40 1.97 14.30
CA PHE A 99 -4.96 1.30 13.09
C PHE A 99 -5.96 1.50 11.97
N ALA A 100 -5.44 1.68 10.76
CA ALA A 100 -6.25 1.74 9.57
C ALA A 100 -5.72 0.82 8.48
N GLY A 101 -6.63 0.15 7.76
CA GLY A 101 -6.34 -0.60 6.54
C GLY A 101 -6.80 0.21 5.32
N ILE A 102 -5.93 0.34 4.33
CA ILE A 102 -6.15 1.05 3.06
C ILE A 102 -6.24 0.02 1.95
N GLY A 103 -7.40 -0.06 1.30
CA GLY A 103 -7.61 -0.77 0.05
C GLY A 103 -8.14 0.18 -1.03
N ASP A 104 -8.80 -0.37 -2.04
CA ASP A 104 -9.27 0.38 -3.20
C ASP A 104 -10.80 0.47 -3.26
N ALA A 105 -11.35 1.62 -2.90
CA ALA A 105 -12.77 1.93 -2.94
C ALA A 105 -13.31 2.08 -4.38
N THR A 106 -12.43 2.10 -5.39
CA THR A 106 -12.80 2.12 -6.81
C THR A 106 -12.69 0.75 -7.46
N ALA A 107 -11.94 -0.18 -6.88
CA ALA A 107 -11.72 -1.53 -7.43
C ALA A 107 -12.69 -2.59 -6.92
N GLY A 108 -13.73 -2.18 -6.19
CA GLY A 108 -14.74 -3.08 -5.64
C GLY A 108 -14.23 -3.96 -4.48
N ASP A 109 -13.24 -3.49 -3.73
CA ASP A 109 -12.86 -4.06 -2.44
C ASP A 109 -14.06 -4.04 -1.47
N ARG A 110 -14.20 -5.07 -0.62
CA ARG A 110 -15.35 -5.16 0.31
C ARG A 110 -15.08 -4.40 1.60
N ALA A 111 -13.82 -4.16 1.91
CA ALA A 111 -13.33 -3.43 3.06
C ALA A 111 -12.22 -2.42 2.67
N PRO A 112 -12.50 -1.47 1.74
CA PRO A 112 -11.50 -0.55 1.21
C PRO A 112 -10.98 0.45 2.25
N VAL A 113 -11.75 0.65 3.32
CA VAL A 113 -11.41 1.57 4.41
C VAL A 113 -11.83 0.90 5.72
N GLN A 114 -10.85 0.65 6.60
CA GLN A 114 -11.05 0.00 7.90
C GLN A 114 -10.36 0.84 8.95
N ILE A 115 -11.04 1.25 10.02
CA ILE A 115 -10.42 2.12 11.04
C ILE A 115 -10.85 1.73 12.46
N SER A 116 -9.86 1.38 13.28
CA SER A 116 -10.08 1.07 14.69
C SER A 116 -10.29 2.31 15.53
N GLN A 117 -10.82 2.12 16.74
CA GLN A 117 -10.73 3.14 17.80
C GLN A 117 -9.28 3.40 18.22
N PHE A 118 -9.03 4.56 18.83
CA PHE A 118 -7.80 4.83 19.58
C PHE A 118 -7.77 4.04 20.88
N GLU A 119 -6.81 3.12 21.00
CA GLU A 119 -6.64 2.27 22.16
C GLU A 119 -5.23 2.42 22.76
N ALA A 120 -5.10 2.22 24.07
CA ALA A 120 -3.84 2.33 24.80
C ALA A 120 -3.53 1.08 25.65
N ASP A 121 -4.32 0.02 25.46
CA ASP A 121 -4.24 -1.21 26.23
C ASP A 121 -4.28 -2.43 25.30
N ASN A 122 -4.50 -3.61 25.88
CA ASN A 122 -4.56 -4.88 25.17
C ASN A 122 -5.63 -4.96 24.07
N ARG A 123 -6.60 -4.03 24.02
CA ARG A 123 -7.58 -3.95 22.91
C ARG A 123 -6.93 -3.60 21.57
N LEU A 124 -5.69 -3.09 21.59
CA LEU A 124 -4.88 -2.91 20.38
C LEU A 124 -4.66 -4.23 19.63
N ASP A 125 -4.47 -5.34 20.32
CA ASP A 125 -4.24 -6.65 19.68
C ASP A 125 -5.51 -7.15 18.99
N GLU A 126 -6.68 -6.90 19.58
CA GLU A 126 -7.98 -7.24 19.00
C GLU A 126 -8.27 -6.36 17.76
N ALA A 127 -8.02 -5.06 17.86
CA ALA A 127 -8.15 -4.14 16.72
C ALA A 127 -7.22 -4.53 15.57
N LEU A 128 -5.96 -4.88 15.86
CA LEU A 128 -4.97 -5.27 14.87
C LEU A 128 -5.34 -6.60 14.19
N SER A 129 -5.76 -7.59 14.97
CA SER A 129 -6.15 -8.91 14.45
C SER A 129 -7.47 -8.91 13.66
N SER A 130 -8.30 -7.88 13.85
CA SER A 130 -9.54 -7.69 13.10
C SER A 130 -9.34 -7.12 11.69
N LEU A 131 -8.13 -6.61 11.36
CA LEU A 131 -7.87 -6.00 10.06
C LEU A 131 -7.87 -7.05 8.95
N TRP A 132 -8.71 -6.82 7.95
CA TRP A 132 -8.82 -7.71 6.80
C TRP A 132 -7.83 -7.28 5.71
N LEU A 133 -6.85 -8.15 5.45
CA LEU A 133 -5.96 -8.06 4.29
C LEU A 133 -6.68 -8.67 3.09
N GLU A 134 -7.43 -7.87 2.34
CA GLU A 134 -8.16 -8.34 1.15
C GLU A 134 -7.23 -8.71 -0.01
N GLU A 135 -5.95 -8.32 0.05
CA GLU A 135 -4.97 -8.46 -1.05
C GLU A 135 -5.60 -7.96 -2.38
N GLY A 136 -6.36 -6.88 -2.27
CA GLY A 136 -7.08 -6.19 -3.35
C GLY A 136 -6.19 -5.21 -4.12
N GLY A 137 -6.82 -4.24 -4.79
CA GLY A 137 -6.13 -3.23 -5.59
C GLY A 137 -6.71 -3.07 -7.01
N GLY A 138 -6.75 -1.82 -7.49
CA GLY A 138 -7.33 -1.45 -8.79
C GLY A 138 -6.35 -1.37 -9.95
N GLY A 139 -5.05 -1.50 -9.69
CA GLY A 139 -4.04 -1.46 -10.75
C GLY A 139 -3.87 -0.08 -11.40
N THR A 140 -4.35 0.97 -10.74
CA THR A 140 -4.33 2.38 -11.17
C THR A 140 -3.06 3.11 -10.72
N GLY A 141 -2.30 2.52 -9.79
CA GLY A 141 -1.21 3.14 -9.05
C GLY A 141 -1.69 4.09 -7.95
N GLN A 142 -2.96 3.94 -7.55
CA GLN A 142 -3.62 4.78 -6.56
C GLN A 142 -4.52 3.92 -5.66
N GLU A 143 -4.52 4.25 -4.37
CA GLU A 143 -5.34 3.59 -3.35
C GLU A 143 -6.09 4.63 -2.51
N SER A 144 -7.00 4.18 -1.63
CA SER A 144 -7.97 5.04 -0.93
C SER A 144 -7.40 5.83 0.26
N TYR A 145 -6.16 6.31 0.14
CA TYR A 145 -5.49 7.15 1.16
C TYR A 145 -6.31 8.40 1.47
N GLU A 146 -6.96 8.99 0.46
CA GLU A 146 -7.76 10.20 0.60
C GLU A 146 -9.04 9.99 1.44
N LEU A 147 -9.63 8.79 1.40
CA LEU A 147 -10.77 8.45 2.28
C LEU A 147 -10.33 8.29 3.74
N ILE A 148 -9.14 7.70 3.99
CA ILE A 148 -8.55 7.69 5.33
C ILE A 148 -8.26 9.11 5.81
N ALA A 149 -7.67 9.94 4.95
CA ALA A 149 -7.38 11.32 5.27
C ALA A 149 -8.67 12.09 5.63
N TYR A 150 -9.74 11.91 4.86
CA TYR A 150 -11.06 12.51 5.14
C TYR A 150 -11.56 12.10 6.52
N TYR A 151 -11.53 10.80 6.81
CA TYR A 151 -12.04 10.28 8.08
C TYR A 151 -11.27 10.85 9.26
N TYR A 152 -9.93 10.79 9.25
CA TYR A 152 -9.14 11.33 10.36
C TYR A 152 -9.23 12.87 10.43
N ALA A 153 -9.40 13.58 9.31
CA ALA A 153 -9.58 15.02 9.32
C ALA A 153 -10.92 15.45 9.94
N ARG A 154 -12.03 14.76 9.64
CA ARG A 154 -13.38 15.24 9.98
C ARG A 154 -14.14 14.40 11.00
N LYS A 155 -13.81 13.12 11.15
CA LYS A 155 -14.51 12.14 12.00
C LYS A 155 -13.73 11.73 13.25
N THR A 156 -12.76 12.56 13.64
CA THR A 156 -12.02 12.39 14.89
C THR A 156 -12.14 13.58 15.82
N LYS A 157 -12.20 13.28 17.12
CA LYS A 157 -12.07 14.26 18.20
C LYS A 157 -10.85 13.92 19.03
N LEU A 158 -9.92 14.86 19.14
CA LEU A 158 -8.66 14.69 19.83
C LEU A 158 -8.55 15.73 20.94
N GLU A 159 -8.40 15.28 22.18
CA GLU A 159 -8.25 16.19 23.32
C GLU A 159 -6.94 16.99 23.24
N CYS A 160 -5.88 16.40 22.66
CA CYS A 160 -4.58 17.06 22.54
C CYS A 160 -4.62 18.39 21.76
N LEU A 161 -5.61 18.58 20.88
CA LEU A 161 -5.79 19.82 20.12
C LEU A 161 -6.18 21.01 21.02
N ASN A 162 -6.89 20.75 22.11
CA ASN A 162 -7.23 21.78 23.10
C ASN A 162 -5.99 22.32 23.82
N GLU A 163 -4.91 21.54 23.85
CA GLU A 163 -3.61 21.92 24.40
C GLU A 163 -2.66 22.49 23.32
N GLY A 164 -3.15 22.71 22.10
CA GLY A 164 -2.33 23.19 20.97
C GLY A 164 -1.33 22.16 20.45
N ARG A 165 -1.54 20.87 20.74
CA ARG A 165 -0.69 19.76 20.30
C ARG A 165 -1.41 18.96 19.22
N LYS A 166 -0.66 18.43 18.26
CA LYS A 166 -1.19 17.57 17.19
C LYS A 166 -0.99 16.10 17.52
N GLY A 167 -1.81 15.24 16.95
CA GLY A 167 -1.53 13.80 16.89
C GLY A 167 -0.44 13.48 15.87
N PHE A 168 -0.12 12.20 15.72
CA PHE A 168 0.77 11.68 14.68
C PHE A 168 0.00 10.73 13.76
N LEU A 169 0.21 10.82 12.46
CA LEU A 169 -0.39 9.90 11.49
C LEU A 169 0.67 9.43 10.50
N PHE A 170 0.84 8.13 10.41
CA PHE A 170 1.76 7.47 9.50
C PHE A 170 0.98 6.72 8.44
N PHE A 171 1.05 7.19 7.20
CA PHE A 171 0.71 6.37 6.04
C PHE A 171 1.90 5.49 5.70
N VAL A 172 1.68 4.20 5.47
CA VAL A 172 2.70 3.24 5.05
C VAL A 172 2.24 2.61 3.75
N GLY A 173 2.95 2.89 2.66
CA GLY A 173 2.52 2.45 1.35
C GLY A 173 3.48 2.81 0.22
N ASP A 174 3.15 2.37 -0.99
CA ASP A 174 3.97 2.53 -2.19
C ASP A 174 3.18 3.05 -3.40
N GLU A 175 1.92 3.44 -3.21
CA GLU A 175 1.06 3.98 -4.25
C GLU A 175 0.68 5.46 -4.01
N GLY A 176 0.09 6.07 -5.03
CA GLY A 176 -0.50 7.41 -4.95
C GLY A 176 -1.88 7.39 -4.28
N PHE A 177 -2.46 8.56 -4.11
CA PHE A 177 -3.84 8.74 -3.61
C PHE A 177 -4.76 9.24 -4.72
N TYR A 178 -6.07 9.02 -4.62
CA TYR A 178 -7.00 9.56 -5.63
C TYR A 178 -7.07 11.10 -5.50
N PRO A 179 -7.05 11.88 -6.61
CA PRO A 179 -6.99 13.34 -6.54
C PRO A 179 -8.23 14.00 -5.94
N LYS A 180 -9.34 13.27 -5.87
CA LYS A 180 -10.59 13.71 -5.25
C LYS A 180 -11.13 12.63 -4.34
N VAL A 181 -11.73 13.07 -3.23
CA VAL A 181 -12.55 12.23 -2.37
C VAL A 181 -13.98 12.22 -2.91
N SER A 182 -14.43 11.06 -3.39
CA SER A 182 -15.77 10.92 -3.98
C SER A 182 -16.88 11.08 -2.94
N LYS A 183 -17.87 11.92 -3.22
CA LYS A 183 -19.06 12.07 -2.36
C LYS A 183 -19.83 10.76 -2.20
N HIS A 184 -19.85 9.95 -3.26
CA HIS A 184 -20.54 8.66 -3.24
C HIS A 184 -19.83 7.67 -2.32
N GLN A 185 -18.49 7.65 -2.34
CA GLN A 185 -17.70 6.82 -1.44
C GLN A 185 -17.79 7.31 0.02
N ILE A 186 -17.78 8.63 0.25
CA ILE A 186 -18.01 9.22 1.58
C ILE A 186 -19.37 8.75 2.14
N ALA A 187 -20.45 8.89 1.37
CA ALA A 187 -21.77 8.46 1.80
C ALA A 187 -21.87 6.93 2.00
N ALA A 188 -21.22 6.15 1.13
CA ALA A 188 -21.27 4.68 1.18
C ALA A 188 -20.54 4.11 2.39
N TYR A 189 -19.29 4.55 2.62
CA TYR A 189 -18.38 3.96 3.61
C TYR A 189 -18.33 4.73 4.93
N ILE A 190 -18.41 6.07 4.90
CA ILE A 190 -18.28 6.92 6.08
C ILE A 190 -19.67 7.33 6.62
N GLY A 191 -20.66 7.44 5.73
CA GLY A 191 -22.04 7.78 6.10
C GLY A 191 -22.30 9.27 6.26
N ASP A 192 -21.38 10.13 5.80
CA ASP A 192 -21.61 11.58 5.72
C ASP A 192 -22.33 11.95 4.41
N ASP A 193 -23.15 13.00 4.48
CA ASP A 193 -23.76 13.62 3.31
C ASP A 193 -22.99 14.91 2.97
N VAL A 194 -22.32 14.92 1.82
CA VAL A 194 -21.54 16.05 1.32
C VAL A 194 -22.05 16.45 -0.06
N ALA A 195 -22.03 17.76 -0.35
CA ALA A 195 -22.64 18.29 -1.57
C ALA A 195 -21.94 17.77 -2.86
N ASP A 196 -20.61 17.81 -2.88
CA ASP A 196 -19.77 17.53 -4.04
C ASP A 196 -18.50 16.77 -3.66
N ASP A 197 -17.82 16.22 -4.67
CA ASP A 197 -16.49 15.63 -4.51
C ASP A 197 -15.50 16.69 -4.03
N ILE A 198 -14.61 16.30 -3.13
CA ILE A 198 -13.68 17.22 -2.46
C ILE A 198 -12.27 17.01 -3.02
N ASP A 199 -11.52 18.08 -3.26
CA ASP A 199 -10.11 17.96 -3.64
C ASP A 199 -9.32 17.31 -2.49
N SER A 200 -8.59 16.23 -2.76
CA SER A 200 -7.83 15.53 -1.74
C SER A 200 -6.80 16.45 -1.06
N LYS A 201 -6.27 17.46 -1.77
CA LYS A 201 -5.37 18.46 -1.19
C LYS A 201 -6.00 19.26 -0.06
N GLU A 202 -7.28 19.59 -0.18
CA GLU A 202 -8.03 20.29 0.87
C GLU A 202 -8.12 19.40 2.12
N ILE A 203 -8.45 18.13 1.93
CA ILE A 203 -8.56 17.15 3.00
C ILE A 203 -7.22 16.88 3.69
N PHE A 204 -6.12 16.73 2.94
CA PHE A 204 -4.79 16.59 3.54
C PHE A 204 -4.34 17.86 4.28
N ALA A 205 -4.76 19.05 3.83
CA ALA A 205 -4.51 20.30 4.56
C ALA A 205 -5.28 20.34 5.88
N GLU A 206 -6.55 19.94 5.89
CA GLU A 206 -7.34 19.79 7.13
C GLU A 206 -6.73 18.75 8.07
N LEU A 207 -6.31 17.60 7.53
CA LEU A 207 -5.68 16.53 8.30
C LEU A 207 -4.43 17.04 9.03
N GLN A 208 -3.61 17.84 8.34
CA GLN A 208 -2.40 18.43 8.91
C GLN A 208 -2.66 19.50 9.98
N GLN A 209 -3.88 20.03 10.09
CA GLN A 209 -4.25 20.87 11.23
C GLN A 209 -4.35 20.04 12.51
N LYS A 210 -4.72 18.75 12.40
CA LYS A 210 -4.91 17.84 13.54
C LYS A 210 -3.72 16.92 13.81
N TYR A 211 -2.95 16.55 12.79
CA TYR A 211 -1.88 15.58 12.87
C TYR A 211 -0.57 16.10 12.25
N HIS A 212 0.56 15.64 12.77
CA HIS A 212 1.80 15.52 12.00
C HIS A 212 1.65 14.31 11.08
N VAL A 213 1.50 14.56 9.78
CA VAL A 213 1.26 13.52 8.78
C VAL A 213 2.56 13.11 8.13
N PHE A 214 2.85 11.82 8.09
CA PHE A 214 4.04 11.23 7.48
C PHE A 214 3.64 10.18 6.44
N PHE A 215 4.43 10.07 5.39
CA PHE A 215 4.33 8.98 4.42
C PHE A 215 5.62 8.18 4.44
N ILE A 216 5.54 6.92 4.87
CA ILE A 216 6.65 5.98 4.86
C ILE A 216 6.56 5.21 3.56
N TYR A 217 7.60 5.36 2.73
CA TYR A 217 7.66 4.82 1.38
C TYR A 217 8.76 3.75 1.27
N PRO A 218 8.39 2.45 1.30
CA PRO A 218 9.34 1.36 1.13
C PRO A 218 9.74 1.24 -0.34
N GLN A 219 11.04 1.42 -0.60
CA GLN A 219 11.60 1.39 -1.93
C GLN A 219 11.76 -0.06 -2.38
N LYS A 220 10.80 -0.56 -3.17
CA LYS A 220 10.98 -1.77 -3.98
C LYS A 220 11.65 -1.43 -5.31
N GLY A 221 12.47 -2.33 -5.85
CA GLY A 221 12.99 -2.19 -7.21
C GLY A 221 11.86 -2.14 -8.25
N PHE A 222 12.06 -1.41 -9.35
CA PHE A 222 11.06 -1.28 -10.41
C PHE A 222 10.68 -2.64 -11.04
N GLU A 223 11.64 -3.55 -11.17
CA GLU A 223 11.40 -4.93 -11.65
C GLU A 223 10.54 -5.74 -10.67
N ASP A 224 10.73 -5.57 -9.36
CA ASP A 224 9.93 -6.27 -8.34
C ASP A 224 8.47 -5.79 -8.35
N ARG A 225 8.23 -4.48 -8.52
CA ARG A 225 6.87 -3.93 -8.67
C ARG A 225 6.19 -4.36 -9.95
N LYS A 226 6.94 -4.42 -11.05
CA LYS A 226 6.44 -4.94 -12.32
C LYS A 226 6.02 -6.41 -12.19
N ALA A 227 6.79 -7.22 -11.48
CA ALA A 227 6.43 -8.61 -11.19
C ALA A 227 5.17 -8.73 -10.33
N ASP A 228 4.98 -7.86 -9.32
CA ASP A 228 3.77 -7.81 -8.50
C ASP A 228 2.52 -7.44 -9.32
N ILE A 229 2.65 -6.52 -10.29
CA ILE A 229 1.59 -6.14 -11.23
C ILE A 229 1.26 -7.30 -12.20
N ASP A 230 2.29 -7.96 -12.74
CA ASP A 230 2.15 -9.11 -13.65
C ASP A 230 1.45 -10.30 -12.97
N ALA A 231 1.62 -10.44 -11.65
CA ALA A 231 0.95 -11.46 -10.88
C ALA A 231 -0.58 -11.29 -10.84
N GLU A 232 -1.12 -10.07 -11.07
CA GLU A 232 -2.55 -9.83 -10.93
C GLU A 232 -3.39 -10.51 -12.02
N ILE A 233 -3.05 -10.26 -13.30
CA ILE A 233 -3.69 -10.94 -14.43
C ILE A 233 -3.49 -12.44 -14.29
N GLN A 234 -2.27 -12.89 -13.99
CA GLN A 234 -1.99 -14.30 -13.78
C GLN A 234 -2.91 -14.92 -12.73
N GLN A 235 -3.00 -14.32 -11.54
CA GLN A 235 -3.83 -14.87 -10.47
C GLN A 235 -5.31 -14.86 -10.86
N ARG A 236 -5.83 -13.80 -11.49
CA ARG A 236 -7.25 -13.78 -11.88
C ARG A 236 -7.56 -14.88 -12.89
N VAL A 237 -6.70 -15.04 -13.90
CA VAL A 237 -6.83 -16.12 -14.90
C VAL A 237 -6.79 -17.48 -14.22
N GLU A 238 -5.77 -17.76 -13.40
CA GLU A 238 -5.60 -19.06 -12.75
C GLU A 238 -6.70 -19.35 -11.71
N ALA A 239 -7.15 -18.34 -10.96
CA ALA A 239 -8.24 -18.47 -9.98
C ALA A 239 -9.59 -18.74 -10.66
N ALA A 240 -9.80 -18.20 -11.86
CA ALA A 240 -10.97 -18.49 -12.69
C ALA A 240 -10.85 -19.83 -13.46
N GLY A 241 -9.73 -20.55 -13.30
CA GLY A 241 -9.49 -21.86 -13.93
C GLY A 241 -8.88 -21.80 -15.33
N GLY A 242 -8.45 -20.62 -15.78
CA GLY A 242 -7.80 -20.40 -17.08
C GLY A 242 -6.33 -20.77 -17.11
N GLN A 243 -5.78 -20.90 -18.31
CA GLN A 243 -4.37 -21.19 -18.52
C GLN A 243 -3.59 -19.91 -18.87
N TYR A 244 -2.75 -19.48 -17.93
CA TYR A 244 -1.84 -18.34 -18.14
C TYR A 244 -0.49 -18.75 -18.73
N ARG A 245 0.07 -19.90 -18.31
CA ARG A 245 1.43 -20.36 -18.67
C ARG A 245 1.41 -21.45 -19.74
N ASN A 246 2.59 -21.72 -20.32
CA ASN A 246 2.79 -22.75 -21.36
C ASN A 246 1.89 -22.49 -22.59
N VAL A 247 1.93 -21.26 -23.09
CA VAL A 247 1.14 -20.75 -24.21
C VAL A 247 2.04 -20.20 -25.30
N ASP A 248 1.61 -20.32 -26.55
CA ASP A 248 2.27 -19.64 -27.68
C ASP A 248 1.77 -18.21 -27.86
N VAL A 249 0.45 -18.06 -27.74
CA VAL A 249 -0.25 -16.79 -27.87
C VAL A 249 -1.29 -16.74 -26.76
N ARG A 250 -1.35 -15.63 -26.04
CA ARG A 250 -2.41 -15.36 -25.06
C ARG A 250 -2.81 -13.91 -25.13
N ALA A 251 -4.10 -13.64 -25.00
CA ALA A 251 -4.64 -12.34 -24.70
C ALA A 251 -5.46 -12.47 -23.41
N SER A 252 -5.18 -11.66 -22.40
CA SER A 252 -6.00 -11.57 -21.19
C SER A 252 -6.48 -10.16 -20.99
N LEU A 253 -7.70 -10.01 -20.47
CA LEU A 253 -8.36 -8.73 -20.22
C LEU A 253 -8.82 -8.71 -18.77
N ILE A 254 -8.58 -7.63 -18.03
CA ILE A 254 -9.10 -7.41 -16.68
C ILE A 254 -9.66 -6.01 -16.53
N TRP A 255 -10.70 -5.86 -15.71
CA TRP A 255 -11.29 -4.57 -15.35
C TRP A 255 -11.86 -4.65 -13.93
N ASN A 256 -12.37 -3.52 -13.42
CA ASN A 256 -12.73 -3.37 -12.01
C ASN A 256 -14.14 -2.81 -11.80
N ASN A 257 -15.13 -3.35 -12.48
CA ASN A 257 -16.56 -3.13 -12.21
C ASN A 257 -17.38 -4.34 -12.69
N ARG A 258 -18.71 -4.30 -12.54
CA ARG A 258 -19.59 -5.40 -12.95
C ARG A 258 -19.95 -5.41 -14.43
N ASN A 259 -19.49 -4.45 -15.24
CA ASN A 259 -19.82 -4.43 -16.66
C ASN A 259 -19.26 -5.68 -17.37
N ASP A 260 -19.88 -6.01 -18.50
CA ASP A 260 -19.59 -7.18 -19.31
C ASP A 260 -18.67 -6.74 -20.45
N LEU A 261 -17.35 -6.88 -20.26
CA LEU A 261 -16.38 -6.60 -21.31
C LEU A 261 -15.93 -7.90 -21.96
N ASP A 262 -16.11 -7.98 -23.27
CA ASP A 262 -15.76 -9.15 -24.05
C ASP A 262 -14.40 -8.93 -24.73
N LEU A 263 -13.53 -9.92 -24.63
CA LEU A 263 -12.28 -10.06 -25.33
C LEU A 263 -12.51 -10.85 -26.62
N HIS A 264 -12.21 -10.21 -27.73
CA HIS A 264 -12.32 -10.81 -29.05
C HIS A 264 -10.93 -11.00 -29.65
N VAL A 265 -10.70 -12.19 -30.23
CA VAL A 265 -9.49 -12.48 -30.98
C VAL A 265 -9.83 -13.07 -32.33
N ILE A 266 -9.45 -12.40 -33.41
CA ILE A 266 -9.50 -12.95 -34.76
C ILE A 266 -8.19 -13.70 -35.01
N ALA A 267 -8.31 -15.01 -35.21
CA ALA A 267 -7.20 -15.90 -35.48
C ALA A 267 -6.77 -15.83 -36.95
N PRO A 268 -5.58 -16.36 -37.31
CA PRO A 268 -5.12 -16.42 -38.69
C PRO A 268 -6.06 -17.13 -39.67
N SER A 269 -6.88 -18.05 -39.18
CA SER A 269 -7.91 -18.72 -40.00
C SER A 269 -9.02 -17.77 -40.45
N GLY A 270 -9.11 -16.58 -39.86
CA GLY A 270 -10.22 -15.64 -40.01
C GLY A 270 -11.39 -15.92 -39.05
N GLU A 271 -11.30 -16.97 -38.22
CA GLU A 271 -12.28 -17.24 -37.18
C GLU A 271 -12.12 -16.23 -36.02
N GLU A 272 -13.26 -15.73 -35.55
CA GLU A 272 -13.33 -14.90 -34.37
C GLU A 272 -13.60 -15.77 -33.13
N ILE A 273 -12.79 -15.59 -32.10
CA ILE A 273 -12.96 -16.22 -30.79
C ILE A 273 -13.56 -15.16 -29.87
N TYR A 274 -14.74 -15.45 -29.35
CA TYR A 274 -15.51 -14.59 -28.45
C TYR A 274 -16.56 -15.43 -27.71
N TYR A 275 -17.36 -14.82 -26.84
CA TYR A 275 -18.36 -15.49 -25.99
C TYR A 275 -19.17 -16.61 -26.69
N ALA A 276 -19.72 -16.34 -27.89
CA ALA A 276 -20.57 -17.31 -28.59
C ALA A 276 -19.78 -18.34 -29.43
N HIS A 277 -18.49 -18.10 -29.66
CA HIS A 277 -17.59 -18.99 -30.40
C HIS A 277 -16.26 -19.13 -29.66
N LYS A 278 -16.29 -19.84 -28.52
CA LYS A 278 -15.16 -19.91 -27.57
C LYS A 278 -13.96 -20.69 -28.08
N GLN A 279 -14.13 -21.60 -29.04
CA GLN A 279 -13.06 -22.44 -29.56
C GLN A 279 -13.01 -22.33 -31.08
N SER A 280 -11.84 -21.98 -31.62
CA SER A 280 -11.59 -21.98 -33.06
C SER A 280 -11.10 -23.34 -33.55
N ALA A 281 -11.27 -23.64 -34.84
CA ALA A 281 -10.70 -24.83 -35.45
C ALA A 281 -9.16 -24.86 -35.38
N CYS A 282 -8.54 -23.67 -35.28
CA CYS A 282 -7.10 -23.52 -35.10
C CYS A 282 -6.64 -23.54 -33.63
N LYS A 283 -7.44 -24.17 -32.75
CA LYS A 283 -7.13 -24.47 -31.34
C LYS A 283 -7.06 -23.27 -30.38
N GLY A 284 -7.42 -22.08 -30.84
CA GLY A 284 -7.58 -20.93 -29.96
C GLY A 284 -8.80 -21.12 -29.08
N TRP A 285 -8.68 -20.77 -27.80
CA TRP A 285 -9.71 -21.00 -26.80
C TRP A 285 -9.87 -19.80 -25.86
N LEU A 286 -11.08 -19.26 -25.77
CA LEU A 286 -11.55 -18.42 -24.66
C LEU A 286 -11.82 -19.35 -23.46
N ASP A 287 -10.83 -19.51 -22.59
CA ASP A 287 -10.89 -20.44 -21.46
C ASP A 287 -11.40 -19.77 -20.17
N VAL A 288 -11.38 -18.44 -20.11
CA VAL A 288 -12.02 -17.65 -19.05
C VAL A 288 -12.85 -16.53 -19.67
N ASP A 289 -14.07 -16.40 -19.19
CA ASP A 289 -15.09 -15.43 -19.57
C ASP A 289 -15.92 -15.17 -18.30
N MET A 290 -15.92 -13.91 -17.85
CA MET A 290 -16.51 -13.49 -16.57
C MET A 290 -17.39 -12.27 -16.78
N ASN A 291 -18.36 -12.09 -15.89
CA ASN A 291 -19.34 -11.00 -15.87
C ASN A 291 -20.47 -11.06 -16.91
N VAL A 292 -20.70 -12.22 -17.50
CA VAL A 292 -21.91 -12.54 -18.29
C VAL A 292 -23.20 -12.12 -17.55
N SER A 293 -23.21 -12.21 -16.21
CA SER A 293 -24.33 -11.79 -15.35
C SER A 293 -23.97 -10.70 -14.34
N GLY A 294 -22.81 -10.05 -14.48
CA GLY A 294 -22.32 -9.00 -13.57
C GLY A 294 -21.99 -9.50 -12.16
N GLU A 295 -21.54 -10.75 -12.03
CA GLU A 295 -21.35 -11.46 -10.77
C GLU A 295 -20.20 -10.92 -9.90
N THR A 296 -19.15 -10.35 -10.51
CA THR A 296 -17.95 -9.87 -9.80
C THR A 296 -17.59 -8.44 -10.18
N THR A 297 -16.91 -7.73 -9.28
CA THR A 297 -16.26 -6.44 -9.56
C THR A 297 -14.83 -6.61 -10.05
N LYS A 298 -14.28 -7.84 -10.02
CA LYS A 298 -12.90 -8.16 -10.46
C LYS A 298 -12.86 -9.23 -11.55
N PRO A 299 -13.55 -9.02 -12.67
CA PRO A 299 -13.58 -9.97 -13.78
C PRO A 299 -12.23 -10.08 -14.50
N VAL A 300 -12.13 -11.17 -15.26
CA VAL A 300 -11.05 -11.45 -16.18
C VAL A 300 -11.60 -12.22 -17.38
N GLU A 301 -11.05 -11.96 -18.56
CA GLU A 301 -11.18 -12.85 -19.72
C GLU A 301 -9.81 -13.31 -20.19
N ASN A 302 -9.77 -14.49 -20.81
CA ASN A 302 -8.53 -15.06 -21.32
C ASN A 302 -8.78 -15.87 -22.59
N VAL A 303 -8.14 -15.46 -23.69
CA VAL A 303 -8.04 -16.23 -24.93
C VAL A 303 -6.62 -16.70 -25.11
N ARG A 304 -6.41 -17.98 -25.38
CA ARG A 304 -5.06 -18.54 -25.54
C ARG A 304 -4.95 -19.65 -26.58
N TRP A 305 -3.70 -19.96 -26.92
CA TRP A 305 -3.26 -21.16 -27.62
C TRP A 305 -2.17 -21.82 -26.78
N SER A 306 -2.28 -23.12 -26.48
CA SER A 306 -1.21 -23.83 -25.77
C SER A 306 0.11 -23.77 -26.55
N GLU A 307 1.22 -23.94 -25.87
CA GLU A 307 2.52 -24.15 -26.51
C GLU A 307 2.43 -25.31 -27.51
N GLY A 308 2.84 -25.05 -28.76
CA GLY A 308 2.75 -26.02 -29.86
C GLY A 308 1.53 -25.87 -30.75
N GLU A 309 0.58 -25.00 -30.39
CA GLU A 309 -0.77 -25.01 -31.00
C GLU A 309 -1.12 -23.75 -31.78
N ALA A 310 -0.45 -22.63 -31.56
CA ALA A 310 -0.77 -21.40 -32.29
C ALA A 310 -0.32 -21.49 -33.76
N PRO A 311 -1.23 -21.30 -34.74
CA PRO A 311 -0.86 -21.23 -36.14
C PRO A 311 -0.03 -19.99 -36.45
N SER A 312 0.87 -20.09 -37.44
CA SER A 312 1.49 -18.88 -37.99
C SER A 312 0.45 -18.03 -38.70
N GLY A 313 0.54 -16.71 -38.53
CA GLY A 313 -0.34 -15.79 -39.22
C GLY A 313 -0.59 -14.51 -38.45
N LYS A 314 -1.57 -13.76 -38.95
CA LYS A 314 -2.01 -12.49 -38.39
C LYS A 314 -3.10 -12.72 -37.35
N TYR A 315 -2.93 -12.09 -36.19
CA TYR A 315 -3.90 -12.08 -35.10
C TYR A 315 -4.35 -10.65 -34.86
N THR A 316 -5.64 -10.49 -34.52
CA THR A 316 -6.21 -9.19 -34.15
C THR A 316 -6.94 -9.33 -32.83
N VAL A 317 -6.56 -8.54 -31.83
CA VAL A 317 -7.14 -8.53 -30.48
C VAL A 317 -7.88 -7.21 -30.29
N PHE A 318 -9.13 -7.27 -29.87
CA PHE A 318 -9.92 -6.09 -29.52
C PHE A 318 -10.85 -6.38 -28.34
N VAL A 319 -11.27 -5.32 -27.67
CA VAL A 319 -12.24 -5.37 -26.58
C VAL A 319 -13.55 -4.74 -27.02
N GLN A 320 -14.66 -5.31 -26.53
CA GLN A 320 -16.00 -4.80 -26.69
C GLN A 320 -16.63 -4.61 -25.31
N ASN A 321 -17.37 -3.53 -25.10
CA ASN A 321 -18.29 -3.42 -23.98
C ASN A 321 -19.61 -4.07 -24.42
N TYR A 322 -19.84 -5.32 -24.05
CA TYR A 322 -21.05 -6.03 -24.44
C TYR A 322 -22.27 -5.46 -23.73
N ARG A 323 -22.16 -5.23 -22.42
CA ARG A 323 -23.27 -4.72 -21.60
C ARG A 323 -22.80 -3.96 -20.36
N PHE A 324 -23.49 -2.85 -20.07
CA PHE A 324 -23.44 -2.23 -18.74
C PHE A 324 -24.35 -2.98 -17.77
N HIS A 325 -23.77 -3.56 -16.71
CA HIS A 325 -24.54 -4.11 -15.57
C HIS A 325 -24.68 -3.08 -14.43
N GLU A 326 -23.93 -1.98 -14.53
CA GLU A 326 -24.05 -0.81 -13.65
C GLU A 326 -24.53 0.42 -14.44
N SER A 327 -24.52 1.60 -13.81
CA SER A 327 -24.84 2.84 -14.51
C SER A 327 -23.86 3.04 -15.67
N PRO A 328 -24.34 3.36 -16.89
CA PRO A 328 -23.47 3.56 -18.04
C PRO A 328 -22.39 4.61 -17.75
N GLY A 329 -21.13 4.27 -18.03
CA GLY A 329 -20.00 5.11 -17.73
C GLY A 329 -18.66 4.51 -18.18
N PRO A 330 -17.58 5.31 -18.16
CA PRO A 330 -16.26 4.86 -18.58
C PRO A 330 -15.81 3.68 -17.72
N THR A 331 -15.43 2.59 -18.38
CA THR A 331 -14.82 1.41 -17.73
C THR A 331 -13.35 1.34 -18.12
N PRO A 332 -12.43 1.67 -17.21
CA PRO A 332 -11.01 1.41 -17.41
C PRO A 332 -10.76 -0.10 -17.47
N TYR A 333 -9.97 -0.54 -18.44
CA TYR A 333 -9.55 -1.92 -18.59
C TYR A 333 -8.04 -2.01 -18.81
N ARG A 334 -7.49 -3.18 -18.49
CA ARG A 334 -6.10 -3.55 -18.77
C ARG A 334 -6.09 -4.85 -19.56
N ALA A 335 -5.29 -4.90 -20.61
CA ALA A 335 -5.12 -6.09 -21.43
C ALA A 335 -3.64 -6.45 -21.57
N GLU A 336 -3.37 -7.74 -21.67
CA GLU A 336 -2.04 -8.29 -21.86
C GLU A 336 -2.06 -9.26 -23.04
N VAL A 337 -1.14 -9.11 -23.99
CA VAL A 337 -0.99 -9.99 -25.14
C VAL A 337 0.42 -10.58 -25.16
N GLU A 338 0.52 -11.87 -24.93
CA GLU A 338 1.73 -12.67 -25.03
C GLU A 338 1.85 -13.30 -26.40
N VAL A 339 3.01 -13.15 -27.04
CA VAL A 339 3.31 -13.66 -28.39
C VAL A 339 4.70 -14.30 -28.37
N GLY A 340 4.75 -15.63 -28.37
CA GLY A 340 6.00 -16.40 -28.36
C GLY A 340 6.89 -16.09 -27.15
N GLY A 341 6.28 -15.85 -25.98
CA GLY A 341 6.94 -15.46 -24.74
C GLY A 341 7.22 -13.95 -24.60
N VAL A 342 6.91 -13.14 -25.61
CA VAL A 342 6.99 -11.67 -25.53
C VAL A 342 5.65 -11.12 -25.10
N ILE A 343 5.61 -10.47 -23.93
CA ILE A 343 4.39 -9.89 -23.39
C ILE A 343 4.31 -8.40 -23.72
N LYS A 344 3.18 -7.99 -24.29
CA LYS A 344 2.79 -6.58 -24.49
C LYS A 344 1.56 -6.26 -23.66
N ARG A 345 1.47 -5.03 -23.17
CA ARG A 345 0.39 -4.57 -22.28
C ARG A 345 -0.27 -3.33 -22.83
N PHE A 346 -1.55 -3.18 -22.51
CA PHE A 346 -2.42 -2.14 -23.01
C PHE A 346 -3.38 -1.70 -21.91
N ASN A 347 -3.60 -0.40 -21.78
CA ASN A 347 -4.67 0.15 -20.96
C ASN A 347 -5.65 0.88 -21.88
N GLY A 348 -6.93 0.87 -21.54
CA GLY A 348 -7.92 1.66 -22.26
C GLY A 348 -9.10 2.00 -21.38
N ILE A 349 -9.99 2.83 -21.92
CA ILE A 349 -11.26 3.18 -21.30
C ILE A 349 -12.33 2.95 -22.37
N ILE A 350 -13.31 2.11 -22.04
CA ILE A 350 -14.42 1.77 -22.95
C ILE A 350 -15.76 2.20 -22.36
N GLY A 351 -16.75 2.51 -23.21
CA GLY A 351 -18.08 2.90 -22.78
C GLY A 351 -18.18 4.34 -22.25
N GLY A 352 -17.18 5.18 -22.54
CA GLY A 352 -17.11 6.56 -22.02
C GLY A 352 -18.23 7.48 -22.50
N LYS A 353 -18.88 7.16 -23.63
CA LYS A 353 -20.07 7.86 -24.15
C LYS A 353 -21.34 7.02 -23.98
N GLY A 354 -21.29 5.95 -23.19
CA GLY A 354 -22.39 5.00 -23.01
C GLY A 354 -22.58 4.02 -24.18
N GLU A 355 -21.57 3.86 -25.03
CA GLU A 355 -21.57 2.89 -26.12
C GLU A 355 -21.43 1.44 -25.63
N ALA A 356 -22.18 0.52 -26.26
CA ALA A 356 -22.13 -0.92 -26.03
C ALA A 356 -22.31 -1.68 -27.36
N GLY A 357 -21.93 -2.95 -27.39
CA GLY A 357 -21.90 -3.77 -28.60
C GLY A 357 -20.84 -3.28 -29.59
N PRO A 358 -21.00 -3.54 -30.91
CA PRO A 358 -19.97 -3.27 -31.92
C PRO A 358 -19.49 -1.81 -32.00
N ASP A 359 -20.34 -0.86 -31.62
CA ASP A 359 -20.00 0.58 -31.61
C ASP A 359 -18.97 0.93 -30.53
N SER A 360 -18.75 0.03 -29.56
CA SER A 360 -17.76 0.18 -28.51
C SER A 360 -16.40 -0.46 -28.83
N ASN A 361 -16.28 -1.19 -29.93
CA ASN A 361 -15.08 -1.97 -30.24
C ASN A 361 -13.82 -1.09 -30.25
N GLN A 362 -12.83 -1.47 -29.45
CA GLN A 362 -11.51 -0.84 -29.43
C GLN A 362 -10.43 -1.86 -29.76
N LEU A 363 -9.68 -1.60 -30.84
CA LEU A 363 -8.52 -2.40 -31.21
C LEU A 363 -7.46 -2.29 -30.11
N ILE A 364 -7.05 -3.43 -29.57
CA ILE A 364 -5.96 -3.51 -28.58
C ILE A 364 -4.64 -3.68 -29.33
N TYR A 365 -4.53 -4.75 -30.13
CA TYR A 365 -3.27 -5.09 -30.76
C TYR A 365 -3.46 -5.97 -32.00
N GLU A 366 -2.63 -5.72 -33.00
CA GLU A 366 -2.56 -6.52 -34.21
C GLU A 366 -1.10 -6.98 -34.39
N PHE A 367 -0.90 -8.28 -34.60
CA PHE A 367 0.45 -8.84 -34.68
C PHE A 367 0.53 -10.04 -35.62
N GLN A 368 1.76 -10.31 -36.05
CA GLN A 368 2.11 -11.52 -36.79
C GLN A 368 2.83 -12.48 -35.85
N PHE A 369 2.38 -13.74 -35.81
CA PHE A 369 3.06 -14.81 -35.08
C PHE A 369 3.67 -15.83 -36.06
N ASP A 370 4.89 -16.26 -35.75
CA ASP A 370 5.59 -17.33 -36.45
C ASP A 370 6.17 -18.31 -35.41
N PRO A 371 5.69 -19.56 -35.35
CA PRO A 371 6.19 -20.57 -34.41
C PRO A 371 7.70 -20.83 -34.52
N SER A 372 8.33 -20.52 -35.65
CA SER A 372 9.78 -20.68 -35.85
C SER A 372 10.62 -19.63 -35.12
N MET A 373 10.00 -18.55 -34.64
CA MET A 373 10.66 -17.44 -33.95
C MET A 373 10.65 -17.58 -32.42
N ARG A 374 10.18 -18.72 -31.88
CA ARG A 374 10.24 -19.03 -30.44
C ARG A 374 11.67 -18.79 -29.90
N ASN A 375 11.78 -18.00 -28.83
CA ASN A 375 13.03 -17.66 -28.10
C ASN A 375 13.96 -16.57 -28.65
N ARG A 376 13.51 -15.59 -29.46
CA ARG A 376 14.33 -14.37 -29.64
C ARG A 376 14.20 -13.49 -28.39
N ALA A 377 15.33 -13.28 -27.70
CA ALA A 377 15.45 -12.37 -26.57
C ALA A 377 14.98 -10.94 -26.93
N PRO A 378 14.51 -10.14 -25.95
CA PRO A 378 13.76 -8.92 -26.21
C PRO A 378 14.63 -7.85 -26.89
N VAL A 379 14.08 -7.20 -27.92
CA VAL A 379 14.39 -5.79 -28.19
C VAL A 379 13.33 -5.01 -27.44
N ASP A 380 13.76 -4.37 -26.34
CA ASP A 380 12.90 -3.53 -25.50
C ASP A 380 12.36 -2.36 -26.33
N GLU A 381 11.13 -2.50 -26.81
CA GLU A 381 10.32 -1.40 -27.30
C GLU A 381 8.96 -1.44 -26.58
N THR A 382 8.97 -1.11 -25.30
CA THR A 382 7.77 -0.79 -24.50
C THR A 382 7.46 0.70 -24.66
N PRO A 383 6.22 1.09 -25.04
CA PRO A 383 5.82 2.50 -25.01
C PRO A 383 5.84 3.06 -23.58
N ALA A 384 6.42 4.24 -23.41
CA ALA A 384 6.88 4.79 -22.13
C ALA A 384 5.81 5.35 -21.17
N ASP A 385 4.51 5.09 -21.33
CA ASP A 385 3.46 5.84 -20.59
C ASP A 385 2.51 5.01 -19.69
N GLN A 386 2.63 3.67 -19.62
CA GLN A 386 1.63 2.83 -18.93
C GLN A 386 1.84 2.67 -17.41
N TYR A 387 3.08 2.82 -16.93
CA TYR A 387 3.44 2.72 -15.50
C TYR A 387 3.72 4.09 -14.88
N ALA A 388 3.35 5.19 -15.55
CA ALA A 388 3.68 6.54 -15.10
C ALA A 388 3.29 6.77 -13.63
N ASN A 389 2.10 6.33 -13.23
CA ASN A 389 1.59 6.44 -11.86
C ASN A 389 2.30 5.53 -10.84
N TYR A 390 2.99 4.47 -11.29
CA TYR A 390 3.77 3.56 -10.44
C TYR A 390 5.23 4.00 -10.27
N ARG A 391 5.65 5.03 -11.01
CA ARG A 391 7.00 5.54 -10.89
C ARG A 391 7.16 6.32 -9.59
N ASP A 392 8.25 6.05 -8.88
CA ASP A 392 8.59 6.70 -7.60
C ASP A 392 8.55 8.22 -7.73
N ASP A 393 9.07 8.78 -8.82
CA ASP A 393 9.10 10.23 -9.01
C ASP A 393 7.69 10.84 -9.09
N VAL A 394 6.73 10.13 -9.69
CA VAL A 394 5.34 10.57 -9.78
C VAL A 394 4.62 10.43 -8.44
N ILE A 395 4.75 9.27 -7.79
CA ILE A 395 4.13 9.01 -6.48
C ILE A 395 4.65 10.00 -5.44
N LEU A 396 5.98 10.14 -5.34
CA LEU A 396 6.61 11.01 -4.37
C LEU A 396 6.32 12.49 -4.65
N ALA A 397 6.23 12.90 -5.93
CA ALA A 397 5.81 14.26 -6.28
C ALA A 397 4.34 14.51 -5.91
N GLN A 398 3.47 13.50 -6.06
CA GLN A 398 2.07 13.61 -5.66
C GLN A 398 1.96 13.78 -4.14
N TRP A 399 2.65 12.96 -3.35
CA TRP A 399 2.70 13.08 -1.89
C TRP A 399 3.32 14.41 -1.44
N ALA A 400 4.39 14.86 -2.07
CA ALA A 400 5.02 16.16 -1.77
C ALA A 400 4.10 17.36 -2.09
N SER A 401 3.05 17.16 -2.89
CA SER A 401 2.05 18.19 -3.15
C SER A 401 1.04 18.38 -2.01
N VAL A 402 0.97 17.43 -1.06
CA VAL A 402 0.00 17.43 0.04
C VAL A 402 0.63 17.43 1.43
N ILE A 403 1.85 16.95 1.60
CA ILE A 403 2.59 16.96 2.86
C ILE A 403 4.02 17.49 2.67
N PRO A 404 4.70 17.98 3.74
CA PRO A 404 6.09 18.42 3.65
C PRO A 404 7.00 17.31 3.12
N GLU A 405 7.99 17.68 2.31
CA GLU A 405 8.92 16.71 1.72
C GLU A 405 9.73 15.99 2.79
N GLU A 406 10.06 16.66 3.90
CA GLU A 406 10.75 16.10 5.06
C GLU A 406 9.91 15.05 5.81
N HIS A 407 8.61 15.00 5.56
CA HIS A 407 7.69 14.02 6.13
C HIS A 407 7.50 12.79 5.21
N ILE A 408 8.16 12.76 4.05
CA ILE A 408 8.20 11.60 3.14
C ILE A 408 9.45 10.78 3.46
N LEU A 409 9.26 9.71 4.22
CA LEU A 409 10.31 8.90 4.80
C LEU A 409 10.56 7.66 3.94
N ARG A 410 11.56 7.74 3.06
CA ARG A 410 11.94 6.64 2.16
C ARG A 410 12.79 5.61 2.89
N ILE A 411 12.45 4.34 2.75
CA ILE A 411 13.17 3.24 3.40
C ILE A 411 13.55 2.15 2.39
N ASP A 412 14.76 1.61 2.52
CA ASP A 412 15.27 0.55 1.66
C ASP A 412 14.89 -0.86 2.19
N ASP A 413 14.63 -0.99 3.49
CA ASP A 413 14.29 -2.24 4.17
C ASP A 413 12.96 -2.08 4.93
N PRO A 414 11.90 -2.86 4.60
CA PRO A 414 10.62 -2.84 5.30
C PRO A 414 10.73 -3.09 6.80
N HIS A 415 11.77 -3.78 7.27
CA HIS A 415 12.00 -3.95 8.70
C HIS A 415 12.36 -2.64 9.43
N SER A 416 12.74 -1.60 8.69
CA SER A 416 13.07 -0.26 9.24
C SER A 416 11.84 0.60 9.51
N ILE A 417 10.64 0.19 9.07
CA ILE A 417 9.39 0.98 9.21
C ILE A 417 9.20 1.44 10.66
N LEU A 418 9.32 0.51 11.61
CA LEU A 418 9.10 0.82 13.03
C LEU A 418 10.17 1.76 13.60
N ASP A 419 11.43 1.61 13.19
CA ASP A 419 12.50 2.49 13.67
C ASP A 419 12.31 3.91 13.16
N VAL A 420 11.90 4.04 11.90
CA VAL A 420 11.60 5.33 11.27
C VAL A 420 10.39 5.98 11.92
N MET A 421 9.33 5.22 12.23
CA MET A 421 8.18 5.73 13.00
C MET A 421 8.59 6.22 14.40
N LEU A 422 9.35 5.41 15.14
CA LEU A 422 9.85 5.79 16.46
C LEU A 422 10.75 7.03 16.40
N GLY A 423 11.61 7.11 15.40
CA GLY A 423 12.48 8.25 15.17
C GLY A 423 11.68 9.52 14.86
N ALA A 424 10.67 9.43 13.99
CA ALA A 424 9.79 10.55 13.68
C ALA A 424 9.02 11.04 14.93
N LEU A 425 8.46 10.13 15.71
CA LEU A 425 7.81 10.44 17.00
C LEU A 425 8.80 11.14 17.96
N SER A 426 10.01 10.60 18.09
CA SER A 426 11.03 11.08 19.01
C SER A 426 11.56 12.46 18.62
N LEU A 427 11.78 12.71 17.33
CA LEU A 427 12.30 13.97 16.80
C LEU A 427 11.26 15.09 16.87
N VAL A 428 10.05 14.83 16.35
CA VAL A 428 8.98 15.85 16.27
C VAL A 428 8.28 16.03 17.62
N GLY A 429 8.17 14.98 18.42
CA GLY A 429 7.77 15.08 19.82
C GLY A 429 8.78 15.81 20.70
N GLY A 430 9.99 16.07 20.20
CA GLY A 430 11.04 16.81 20.90
C GLY A 430 11.68 16.04 22.05
N ALA A 431 11.56 14.70 22.07
CA ALA A 431 12.18 13.86 23.09
C ALA A 431 13.71 13.81 22.89
N ASN A 432 14.14 13.50 21.66
CA ASN A 432 15.56 13.35 21.31
C ASN A 432 15.94 14.10 20.03
N ASP A 433 17.24 14.35 19.85
CA ASP A 433 17.82 14.65 18.54
C ASP A 433 18.17 13.36 17.79
N LEU A 434 18.54 13.49 16.50
CA LEU A 434 18.82 12.34 15.65
C LEU A 434 19.99 11.49 16.19
N GLU A 435 21.05 12.11 16.69
CA GLU A 435 22.20 11.37 17.21
C GLU A 435 21.86 10.57 18.46
N SER A 436 21.11 11.18 19.38
CA SER A 436 20.65 10.51 20.61
C SER A 436 19.73 9.34 20.28
N PHE A 437 18.79 9.52 19.36
CA PHE A 437 17.91 8.44 18.89
C PHE A 437 18.71 7.31 18.22
N MET A 438 19.65 7.63 17.34
CA MET A 438 20.49 6.63 16.69
C MET A 438 21.37 5.87 17.68
N GLY A 439 21.85 6.53 18.74
CA GLY A 439 22.58 5.91 19.84
C GLY A 439 21.72 4.90 20.62
N ASP A 440 20.46 5.24 20.90
CA ASP A 440 19.50 4.33 21.53
C ASP A 440 19.19 3.11 20.66
N LEU A 441 19.15 3.30 19.33
CA LEU A 441 18.89 2.23 18.36
C LEU A 441 20.09 1.28 18.24
N GLN A 442 21.33 1.78 18.30
CA GLN A 442 22.56 0.97 18.25
C GLN A 442 22.67 -0.05 19.40
N GLY A 443 21.99 0.19 20.52
CA GLY A 443 21.90 -0.76 21.64
C GLY A 443 20.99 -1.97 21.38
N THR A 444 20.40 -2.09 20.19
CA THR A 444 19.54 -3.21 19.76
C THR A 444 20.26 -4.08 18.71
N GLU A 445 19.86 -5.35 18.53
CA GLU A 445 20.46 -6.28 17.55
C GLU A 445 20.15 -5.90 16.07
N GLN A 446 20.40 -4.66 15.68
CA GLN A 446 20.17 -4.15 14.33
C GLN A 446 21.44 -4.20 13.47
N THR A 447 21.25 -4.45 12.17
CA THR A 447 22.36 -4.45 11.21
C THR A 447 22.84 -3.03 10.93
N ALA A 448 24.13 -2.88 10.61
CA ALA A 448 24.71 -1.58 10.25
C ALA A 448 24.01 -0.95 9.02
N ALA A 449 23.56 -1.76 8.07
CA ALA A 449 22.81 -1.31 6.90
C ALA A 449 21.45 -0.70 7.28
N ARG A 450 20.71 -1.35 8.18
CA ARG A 450 19.43 -0.85 8.70
C ARG A 450 19.60 0.46 9.47
N LEU A 451 20.61 0.56 10.32
CA LEU A 451 20.95 1.81 11.02
C LEU A 451 21.26 2.96 10.05
N ALA A 452 22.02 2.69 8.99
CA ALA A 452 22.32 3.68 7.97
C ALA A 452 21.06 4.11 7.19
N GLY A 453 20.20 3.15 6.83
CA GLY A 453 18.92 3.40 6.16
C GLY A 453 17.99 4.27 7.01
N THR A 454 17.77 3.91 8.28
CA THR A 454 16.95 4.70 9.23
C THR A 454 17.48 6.12 9.39
N ARG A 455 18.80 6.29 9.54
CA ARG A 455 19.42 7.62 9.64
C ARG A 455 19.18 8.45 8.40
N LYS A 456 19.32 7.86 7.21
CA LYS A 456 19.08 8.52 5.91
C LYS A 456 17.61 8.96 5.80
N ALA A 457 16.67 8.09 6.16
CA ALA A 457 15.24 8.39 6.13
C ALA A 457 14.84 9.59 7.03
N LEU A 458 15.45 9.69 8.22
CA LEU A 458 15.14 10.72 9.21
C LEU A 458 15.94 12.02 9.07
N ALA A 459 16.93 12.06 8.17
CA ALA A 459 17.84 13.20 8.04
C ALA A 459 17.11 14.51 7.69
N GLY A 460 16.19 14.47 6.73
CA GLY A 460 15.38 15.64 6.34
C GLY A 460 14.54 16.17 7.51
N LEU A 461 13.87 15.26 8.23
CA LEU A 461 13.07 15.60 9.40
C LEU A 461 13.90 16.25 10.52
N SER A 462 15.13 15.76 10.74
CA SER A 462 16.02 16.32 11.77
C SER A 462 16.47 17.77 11.50
N ALA A 463 16.38 18.22 10.25
CA ALA A 463 16.75 19.57 9.83
C ALA A 463 15.58 20.57 9.93
N MET A 464 14.37 20.12 10.26
CA MET A 464 13.20 20.99 10.32
C MET A 464 13.24 22.00 11.49
N PRO A 465 12.72 23.22 11.30
CA PRO A 465 12.53 24.17 12.39
C PRO A 465 11.64 23.60 13.50
N GLY A 466 12.11 23.64 14.75
CA GLY A 466 11.37 23.14 15.92
C GLY A 466 11.74 21.72 16.36
N VAL A 467 12.50 20.97 15.56
CA VAL A 467 13.12 19.70 15.98
C VAL A 467 14.42 20.00 16.72
N ARG A 468 14.71 19.25 17.79
CA ARG A 468 15.96 19.42 18.55
C ARG A 468 17.16 19.07 17.67
N SER A 469 18.03 20.04 17.40
CA SER A 469 19.33 19.80 16.78
C SER A 469 20.38 19.54 17.85
N ALA A 470 21.30 18.60 17.60
CA ALA A 470 22.47 18.41 18.46
C ALA A 470 23.19 19.77 18.64
N ALA A 471 23.33 20.22 19.89
CA ALA A 471 24.08 21.43 20.19
C ALA A 471 25.49 21.29 19.60
N ARG A 472 25.86 22.15 18.65
CA ARG A 472 27.25 22.27 18.21
C ARG A 472 28.06 22.63 19.46
N VAL A 473 28.80 21.66 20.00
CA VAL A 473 29.85 21.94 20.98
C VAL A 473 30.88 22.79 20.25
N SER A 474 30.78 24.11 20.40
CA SER A 474 31.85 25.03 20.07
C SER A 474 33.08 24.63 20.89
N SER A 475 34.17 24.30 20.21
CA SER A 475 35.45 23.94 20.82
C SER A 475 36.15 25.11 21.52
N ASP A 476 35.53 26.30 21.62
CA ASP A 476 36.19 27.54 22.04
C ASP A 476 35.94 27.99 23.48
N SER A 477 35.47 27.12 24.36
CA SER A 477 35.38 27.47 25.79
C SER A 477 35.64 26.32 26.76
N ILE A 478 36.81 25.69 26.66
CA ILE A 478 37.39 24.93 27.78
C ILE A 478 38.35 25.87 28.53
N PRO A 479 38.08 26.24 29.80
CA PRO A 479 39.07 26.93 30.62
C PRO A 479 40.26 26.00 30.85
N LYS A 480 41.48 26.41 30.45
CA LYS A 480 42.71 25.67 30.75
C LYS A 480 42.87 25.57 32.27
N SER A 481 42.75 24.36 32.82
CA SER A 481 43.00 24.09 34.24
C SER A 481 44.49 24.12 34.55
N GLU A 482 44.89 24.94 35.51
CA GLU A 482 46.19 24.88 36.19
C GLU A 482 46.32 23.55 36.95
N ALA A 483 47.03 22.58 36.40
CA ALA A 483 47.50 21.43 37.18
C ALA A 483 48.68 20.74 36.47
N ASP A 484 49.77 21.47 36.24
CA ASP A 484 51.03 20.85 35.84
C ASP A 484 52.22 21.50 36.56
N LYS A 485 52.21 21.40 37.90
CA LYS A 485 53.38 21.56 38.76
C LYS A 485 53.26 20.63 39.96
N LYS A 486 53.84 19.44 39.85
CA LYS A 486 54.67 18.74 40.87
C LYS A 486 54.61 17.21 40.69
N ARG A 487 55.59 16.66 39.97
CA ARG A 487 56.12 15.31 40.25
C ARG A 487 57.64 15.39 40.31
N GLY A 488 58.17 15.22 41.51
CA GLY A 488 59.60 15.22 41.81
C GLY A 488 59.79 15.02 43.30
N GLY A 489 59.67 13.77 43.77
CA GLY A 489 59.78 13.41 45.18
C GLY A 489 60.27 11.99 45.33
N SER A 490 61.52 11.87 45.79
CA SER A 490 62.37 10.68 45.88
C SER A 490 61.84 9.55 46.76
N SER A 491 62.17 8.32 46.36
CA SER A 491 62.25 7.12 47.19
C SER A 491 63.17 7.33 48.40
N LYS A 492 62.74 6.84 49.59
CA LYS A 492 63.57 6.14 50.60
C LYS A 492 62.70 5.58 51.73
N ARG A 493 62.84 4.25 51.96
CA ARG A 493 62.80 3.45 53.21
C ARG A 493 61.79 3.85 54.31
N LEU A 494 60.98 2.95 54.87
CA LEU A 494 61.23 1.58 55.35
C LEU A 494 59.91 0.82 55.40
#